data_AF-A0A3D9DGU9-F1
#
_entry.id   AF-A0A3D9DGU9-F1
#
_cell.length_a   1.000
_cell.length_b   1.000
_cell.length_c   1.000
_cell.angle_alpha   90.00
_cell.angle_beta   90.00
_cell.angle_gamma   90.00
#
_symmetry.space_group_name_H-M   'P 1'
#
loop_
_entity.id
_entity.type
_entity.pdbx_description
1 polymer ?
#
loop_
_entity_poly.entity_id
_entity_poly.type
_entity_poly.pdbx_seq_one_letter_code
_entity_poly.pdbx_strand_id
1 'polypeptide(L)'
;MENYFKLNDLTASKELLNDIISYAVKRNSWIKEHPSVILHFQQAMRSFIRAGYLIALQEKKRTATIQLEDVSPSVLGLLSEKEYQNPLLVFKKAFKEYSIKEFDYFISGMVYFSLGIYDNLPERNMISPYIHLTKMLDAAHIILERKGKK
;
A
#
# COMPACT_ATOMS: atom_id res chain seq x y z
N MET A 1 11.14 2.22 3.55
CA MET A 1 10.33 2.74 2.42
C MET A 1 11.18 2.82 1.16
N GLU A 2 12.30 3.54 1.15
CA GLU A 2 13.24 3.58 0.00
C GLU A 2 13.67 2.19 -0.48
N ASN A 3 14.06 1.30 0.43
CA ASN A 3 14.45 -0.07 0.08
C ASN A 3 13.33 -0.89 -0.57
N TYR A 4 12.05 -0.56 -0.36
CA TYR A 4 10.94 -1.25 -1.03
C TYR A 4 11.00 -0.95 -2.53
N PHE A 5 11.12 0.33 -2.91
CA PHE A 5 11.13 0.77 -4.31
C PHE A 5 12.44 0.52 -5.06
N LYS A 6 13.50 0.07 -4.37
CA LYS A 6 14.71 -0.42 -5.05
C LYS A 6 14.48 -1.74 -5.79
N LEU A 7 13.53 -2.54 -5.31
CA LEU A 7 13.28 -3.90 -5.78
C LEU A 7 11.85 -4.11 -6.26
N ASN A 8 10.95 -3.14 -6.04
CA ASN A 8 9.54 -3.23 -6.39
C ASN A 8 9.12 -1.95 -7.11
N ASP A 9 8.80 -2.05 -8.39
CA ASP A 9 8.22 -0.96 -9.14
C ASP A 9 6.82 -0.60 -8.61
N LEU A 10 6.44 0.68 -8.63
CA LEU A 10 5.14 1.13 -8.09
C LEU A 10 3.97 0.50 -8.86
N THR A 11 4.03 0.50 -10.19
CA THR A 11 2.96 -0.03 -11.04
C THR A 11 2.85 -1.54 -10.82
N ALA A 12 3.96 -2.26 -10.90
CA ALA A 12 4.00 -3.70 -10.67
C ALA A 12 3.51 -4.09 -9.25
N SER A 13 3.84 -3.29 -8.23
CA SER A 13 3.37 -3.50 -6.87
C SER A 13 1.86 -3.37 -6.73
N LYS A 14 1.27 -2.38 -7.40
CA LYS A 14 -0.19 -2.15 -7.38
C LYS A 14 -0.92 -3.20 -8.20
N GLU A 15 -0.39 -3.60 -9.35
CA GLU A 15 -0.93 -4.67 -10.17
C GLU A 15 -0.94 -5.99 -9.40
N LEU A 16 0.18 -6.39 -8.79
CA LEU A 16 0.24 -7.62 -8.00
C LEU A 16 -0.67 -7.57 -6.76
N LEU A 17 -0.77 -6.43 -6.08
CA LEU A 17 -1.73 -6.26 -4.98
C LEU A 17 -3.17 -6.44 -5.45
N ASN A 18 -3.52 -5.81 -6.59
CA ASN A 18 -4.85 -5.90 -7.18
C ASN A 18 -5.17 -7.33 -7.64
N ASP A 19 -4.21 -8.04 -8.21
CA ASP A 19 -4.35 -9.44 -8.61
C ASP A 19 -4.58 -10.33 -7.40
N ILE A 20 -3.73 -10.23 -6.37
CA ILE A 20 -3.89 -10.98 -5.12
C ILE A 20 -5.29 -10.79 -4.55
N ILE A 21 -5.78 -9.54 -4.46
CA ILE A 21 -7.11 -9.25 -3.93
C ILE A 21 -8.21 -9.78 -4.85
N SER A 22 -8.05 -9.62 -6.16
CA SER A 22 -9.03 -10.08 -7.16
C SER A 22 -9.20 -11.60 -7.11
N TYR A 23 -8.12 -12.36 -6.95
CA TYR A 23 -8.18 -13.81 -6.78
C TYR A 23 -8.68 -14.21 -5.39
N ALA A 24 -8.32 -13.48 -4.34
CA ALA A 24 -8.78 -13.75 -2.97
C ALA A 24 -10.31 -13.66 -2.80
N VAL A 25 -10.99 -12.84 -3.62
CA VAL A 25 -12.45 -12.64 -3.55
C VAL A 25 -13.23 -13.45 -4.59
N LYS A 26 -12.54 -14.09 -5.53
CA LYS A 26 -13.16 -14.91 -6.58
C LYS A 26 -13.21 -16.38 -6.14
N ARG A 27 -14.40 -16.95 -6.13
CA ARG A 27 -14.58 -18.39 -5.88
C ARG A 27 -13.91 -19.22 -6.97
N ASN A 28 -13.39 -20.39 -6.58
CA ASN A 28 -12.81 -21.39 -7.48
C ASN A 28 -11.73 -20.83 -8.42
N SER A 29 -10.94 -19.88 -7.93
CA SER A 29 -9.83 -19.29 -8.69
C SER A 29 -8.59 -19.20 -7.81
N TRP A 30 -7.42 -19.38 -8.43
CA TRP A 30 -6.14 -19.17 -7.77
C TRP A 30 -5.26 -18.32 -8.67
N ILE A 31 -4.45 -17.50 -8.05
CA ILE A 31 -3.44 -16.70 -8.74
C ILE A 31 -2.41 -17.64 -9.40
N LYS A 32 -2.05 -17.34 -10.65
CA LYS A 32 -1.10 -18.16 -11.44
C LYS A 32 0.36 -17.77 -11.24
N GLU A 33 0.60 -16.69 -10.50
CA GLU A 33 1.92 -16.21 -10.16
C GLU A 33 2.67 -17.23 -9.30
N HIS A 34 3.99 -17.30 -9.44
CA HIS A 34 4.77 -18.29 -8.70
C HIS A 34 4.69 -18.02 -7.18
N PRO A 35 4.49 -19.05 -6.31
CA PRO A 35 4.33 -18.84 -4.87
C PRO A 35 5.46 -18.04 -4.21
N SER A 36 6.71 -18.18 -4.69
CA SER A 36 7.84 -17.41 -4.16
C SER A 36 7.68 -15.90 -4.41
N VAL A 37 7.10 -15.50 -5.55
CA VAL A 37 6.86 -14.08 -5.88
C VAL A 37 5.81 -13.52 -4.93
N ILE A 38 4.74 -14.27 -4.70
CA ILE A 38 3.64 -13.87 -3.80
C ILE A 38 4.14 -13.74 -2.35
N LEU A 39 4.91 -14.73 -1.87
CA LEU A 39 5.46 -14.71 -0.53
C LEU A 39 6.50 -13.60 -0.34
N HIS A 40 7.35 -13.36 -1.34
CA HIS A 40 8.30 -12.25 -1.31
C HIS A 40 7.56 -10.90 -1.29
N PHE A 41 6.52 -10.74 -2.11
CA PHE A 41 5.67 -9.56 -2.11
C PHE A 41 4.99 -9.35 -0.75
N GLN A 42 4.46 -10.42 -0.14
CA GLN A 42 3.86 -10.36 1.19
C GLN A 42 4.86 -9.83 2.23
N GLN A 43 6.11 -10.33 2.21
CA GLN A 43 7.18 -9.88 3.11
C GLN A 43 7.57 -8.42 2.84
N ALA A 44 7.70 -8.04 1.57
CA ALA A 44 8.00 -6.68 1.17
C ALA A 44 6.91 -5.70 1.63
N MET A 45 5.63 -6.05 1.45
CA MET A 45 4.48 -5.28 1.92
C MET A 45 4.45 -5.13 3.44
N ARG A 46 4.70 -6.22 4.18
CA ARG A 46 4.82 -6.18 5.65
C ARG A 46 5.93 -5.24 6.11
N SER A 47 7.08 -5.26 5.44
CA SER A 47 8.17 -4.32 5.71
C SER A 47 7.78 -2.88 5.36
N PHE A 48 7.07 -2.68 4.25
CA PHE A 48 6.58 -1.39 3.80
C PHE A 48 5.60 -0.78 4.81
N ILE A 49 4.63 -1.56 5.29
CA ILE A 49 3.65 -1.15 6.33
C ILE A 49 4.37 -0.65 7.58
N ARG A 50 5.37 -1.42 8.08
CA ARG A 50 6.16 -1.02 9.26
C ARG A 50 6.92 0.29 9.03
N ALA A 51 7.50 0.47 7.85
CA ALA A 51 8.18 1.72 7.49
C ALA A 51 7.19 2.90 7.41
N GLY A 52 6.00 2.68 6.83
CA GLY A 52 4.91 3.67 6.78
C GLY A 52 4.44 4.08 8.18
N TYR A 53 4.37 3.14 9.12
CA TYR A 53 4.01 3.44 10.51
C TYR A 53 5.03 4.36 11.18
N LEU A 54 6.34 4.12 10.99
CA LEU A 54 7.39 5.00 11.50
C LEU A 54 7.27 6.42 10.91
N ILE A 55 6.90 6.53 9.63
CA ILE A 55 6.68 7.83 8.98
C ILE A 55 5.47 8.54 9.59
N ALA A 56 4.36 7.83 9.83
CA ALA A 56 3.18 8.38 10.50
C ALA A 56 3.51 8.93 11.90
N LEU A 57 4.44 8.29 12.63
CA LEU A 57 4.92 8.79 13.93
C LEU A 57 5.82 10.03 13.79
N GLN A 58 6.60 10.14 12.72
CA GLN A 58 7.58 11.21 12.51
C GLN A 58 6.98 12.52 11.98
N GLU A 59 5.76 12.51 11.43
CA GLU A 59 5.09 13.70 10.86
C GLU A 59 4.94 14.85 11.86
N LYS A 60 4.75 14.56 13.16
CA LYS A 60 4.72 15.58 14.22
C LYS A 60 5.95 16.51 14.24
N LYS A 61 7.09 16.09 13.65
CA LYS A 61 8.34 16.86 13.60
C LYS A 61 8.62 17.52 12.24
N ARG A 62 7.88 17.20 11.17
CA ARG A 62 8.33 17.43 9.78
C ARG A 62 7.41 18.31 8.92
N THR A 63 6.41 18.97 9.51
CA THR A 63 5.45 19.86 8.82
C THR A 63 6.06 21.08 8.09
N ALA A 64 7.37 21.29 8.15
CA ALA A 64 8.03 22.52 7.70
C ALA A 64 8.49 22.54 6.22
N THR A 65 8.13 21.57 5.37
CA THR A 65 8.57 21.62 3.97
C THR A 65 7.51 21.08 3.02
N ILE A 66 6.41 21.82 2.89
CA ILE A 66 5.41 21.61 1.84
C ILE A 66 5.76 22.61 0.74
N GLN A 67 6.36 22.13 -0.36
CA GLN A 67 6.37 22.90 -1.59
C GLN A 67 5.06 22.61 -2.31
N LEU A 68 4.28 23.67 -2.53
CA LEU A 68 3.08 23.63 -3.35
C LEU A 68 3.52 23.51 -4.81
N GLU A 69 3.41 22.31 -5.36
CA GLU A 69 3.46 22.10 -6.82
C GLU A 69 2.03 22.25 -7.35
N ASP A 70 1.87 22.92 -8.49
CA ASP A 70 0.60 22.98 -9.22
C ASP A 70 0.29 21.58 -9.78
N VAL A 71 -0.85 20.99 -9.40
CA VAL A 71 -1.13 19.56 -9.66
C VAL A 71 -2.21 19.41 -10.71
N SER A 72 -1.89 18.68 -11.78
CA SER A 72 -2.90 18.23 -12.73
C SER A 72 -3.72 17.08 -12.15
N PRO A 73 -5.06 17.05 -12.29
CA PRO A 73 -5.94 16.01 -11.71
C PRO A 73 -5.58 14.57 -12.09
N SER A 74 -4.99 14.36 -13.28
CA SER A 74 -4.54 13.05 -13.77
C SER A 74 -3.39 12.44 -12.96
N VAL A 75 -2.61 13.25 -12.24
CA VAL A 75 -1.47 12.81 -11.43
C VAL A 75 -1.89 12.39 -10.01
N LEU A 76 -3.12 12.74 -9.59
CA LEU A 76 -3.60 12.51 -8.24
C LEU A 76 -3.93 11.03 -7.93
N GLY A 77 -4.28 10.22 -8.93
CA GLY A 77 -4.66 8.82 -8.71
C GLY A 77 -5.76 8.67 -7.66
N LEU A 78 -5.51 7.87 -6.61
CA LEU A 78 -6.43 7.72 -5.46
C LEU A 78 -6.22 8.76 -4.34
N LEU A 79 -5.25 9.65 -4.48
CA LEU A 79 -4.98 10.70 -3.51
C LEU A 79 -5.91 11.88 -3.72
N SER A 80 -6.42 12.43 -2.62
CA SER A 80 -6.99 13.78 -2.66
C SER A 80 -5.89 14.81 -2.86
N GLU A 81 -6.24 15.99 -3.36
CA GLU A 81 -5.30 17.13 -3.51
C GLU A 81 -4.51 17.37 -2.21
N LYS A 82 -5.19 17.36 -1.05
CA LYS A 82 -4.55 17.53 0.26
C LYS A 82 -3.50 16.45 0.58
N GLU A 83 -3.77 15.22 0.16
CA GLU A 83 -2.86 14.08 0.35
C GLU A 83 -1.72 14.10 -0.66
N TYR A 84 -1.94 14.58 -1.88
CA TYR A 84 -0.86 14.79 -2.83
C TYR A 84 0.10 15.89 -2.34
N GLN A 85 -0.43 17.02 -1.87
CA GLN A 85 0.38 18.10 -1.32
C GLN A 85 1.14 17.66 -0.07
N ASN A 86 0.46 16.94 0.84
CA ASN A 86 1.08 16.36 2.03
C ASN A 86 0.90 14.84 2.10
N PRO A 87 1.79 14.06 1.45
CA PRO A 87 1.71 12.59 1.40
C PRO A 87 1.86 11.93 2.76
N LEU A 88 2.41 12.64 3.77
CA LEU A 88 2.48 12.12 5.14
C LEU A 88 1.09 11.93 5.77
N LEU A 89 0.09 12.72 5.34
CA LEU A 89 -1.29 12.59 5.82
C LEU A 89 -1.90 11.23 5.47
N VAL A 90 -1.47 10.62 4.37
CA VAL A 90 -1.98 9.32 3.93
C VAL A 90 -1.65 8.25 4.97
N PHE A 91 -0.39 8.18 5.42
CA PHE A 91 0.03 7.24 6.45
C PHE A 91 -0.69 7.50 7.77
N LYS A 92 -0.84 8.76 8.17
CA LYS A 92 -1.57 9.12 9.41
C LYS A 92 -3.01 8.67 9.40
N LYS A 93 -3.73 8.87 8.29
CA LYS A 93 -5.12 8.40 8.15
C LYS A 93 -5.20 6.88 8.17
N ALA A 94 -4.33 6.20 7.40
CA ALA A 94 -4.27 4.75 7.37
C ALA A 94 -4.04 4.16 8.78
N PHE A 95 -3.06 4.66 9.53
CA PHE A 95 -2.74 4.17 10.87
C PHE A 95 -3.63 4.71 12.00
N LYS A 96 -4.54 5.64 11.70
CA LYS A 96 -5.63 6.01 12.61
C LYS A 96 -6.77 5.00 12.54
N GLU A 97 -6.99 4.40 11.38
CA GLU A 97 -8.07 3.43 11.14
C GLU A 97 -7.61 1.98 11.35
N TYR A 98 -6.36 1.66 11.03
CA TYR A 98 -5.84 0.31 11.06
C TYR A 98 -4.49 0.23 11.79
N SER A 99 -4.37 -0.74 12.68
CA SER A 99 -3.08 -1.10 13.28
C SER A 99 -2.19 -1.86 12.30
N ILE A 100 -0.88 -1.92 12.59
CA ILE A 100 0.06 -2.78 11.84
C ILE A 100 -0.44 -4.23 11.81
N LYS A 101 -0.98 -4.73 12.94
CA LYS A 101 -1.48 -6.11 13.04
C LYS A 101 -2.67 -6.34 12.11
N GLU A 102 -3.55 -5.37 11.97
CA GLU A 102 -4.70 -5.49 11.06
C GLU A 102 -4.28 -5.44 9.60
N PHE A 103 -3.31 -4.59 9.23
CA PHE A 103 -2.74 -4.62 7.88
C PHE A 103 -1.98 -5.93 7.60
N ASP A 104 -1.19 -6.43 8.56
CA ASP A 104 -0.48 -7.70 8.42
C ASP A 104 -1.49 -8.86 8.28
N TYR A 105 -2.57 -8.86 9.07
CA TYR A 105 -3.65 -9.84 8.98
C TYR A 105 -4.34 -9.76 7.61
N PHE A 106 -4.67 -8.56 7.15
CA PHE A 106 -5.28 -8.33 5.84
C PHE A 106 -4.42 -8.89 4.71
N ILE A 107 -3.15 -8.47 4.60
CA ILE A 107 -2.24 -8.93 3.55
C ILE A 107 -2.06 -10.45 3.59
N SER A 108 -1.95 -11.03 4.78
CA SER A 108 -1.80 -12.48 4.93
C SER A 108 -3.05 -13.24 4.53
N GLY A 109 -4.23 -12.73 4.91
CA GLY A 109 -5.49 -13.28 4.46
C GLY A 109 -5.60 -13.23 2.94
N MET A 110 -5.37 -12.06 2.32
CA MET A 110 -5.49 -11.93 0.87
C MET A 110 -4.55 -12.88 0.12
N VAL A 111 -3.29 -13.00 0.56
CA VAL A 111 -2.36 -13.98 0.00
C VAL A 111 -2.89 -15.40 0.17
N TYR A 112 -3.30 -15.77 1.39
CA TYR A 112 -3.82 -17.10 1.70
C TYR A 112 -5.02 -17.49 0.81
N PHE A 113 -6.00 -16.60 0.68
CA PHE A 113 -7.19 -16.84 -0.14
C PHE A 113 -6.86 -16.82 -1.64
N SER A 114 -5.94 -15.95 -2.09
CA SER A 114 -5.54 -15.88 -3.51
C SER A 114 -4.90 -17.16 -4.02
N LEU A 115 -4.30 -17.96 -3.14
CA LEU A 115 -3.69 -19.25 -3.48
C LEU A 115 -4.72 -20.38 -3.66
N GLY A 116 -6.02 -20.11 -3.46
CA GLY A 116 -7.09 -21.09 -3.68
C GLY A 116 -7.06 -22.28 -2.72
N ILE A 117 -6.45 -22.12 -1.53
CA ILE A 117 -6.29 -23.21 -0.56
C ILE A 117 -7.65 -23.59 0.08
N TYR A 118 -8.63 -22.68 0.10
CA TYR A 118 -9.98 -22.91 0.62
C TYR A 118 -11.05 -22.15 -0.19
N ASP A 119 -12.27 -22.70 -0.25
CA ASP A 119 -13.43 -22.11 -0.96
C ASP A 119 -14.15 -20.99 -0.18
N ASN A 120 -13.70 -20.71 1.04
CA ASN A 120 -14.33 -19.71 1.89
C ASN A 120 -13.87 -18.29 1.50
N LEU A 121 -14.82 -17.37 1.44
CA LEU A 121 -14.52 -15.95 1.22
C LEU A 121 -14.07 -15.29 2.53
N PRO A 122 -13.27 -14.22 2.45
CA PRO A 122 -12.84 -13.53 3.66
C PRO A 122 -14.03 -12.88 4.38
N GLU A 123 -14.13 -13.07 5.69
CA GLU A 123 -15.32 -12.69 6.49
C GLU A 123 -15.38 -11.19 6.87
N ARG A 124 -14.31 -10.42 6.62
CA ARG A 124 -14.18 -9.01 7.01
C ARG A 124 -14.07 -8.08 5.80
N ASN A 125 -14.30 -6.77 6.01
CA ASN A 125 -14.14 -5.75 4.98
C ASN A 125 -12.71 -5.77 4.39
N MET A 126 -12.63 -6.03 3.09
CA MET A 126 -11.39 -6.11 2.31
C MET A 126 -11.07 -4.83 1.54
N ILE A 127 -12.07 -3.98 1.32
CA ILE A 127 -11.97 -2.81 0.44
C ILE A 127 -11.19 -1.69 1.14
N SER A 128 -11.51 -1.42 2.40
CA SER A 128 -10.92 -0.29 3.12
C SER A 128 -9.40 -0.47 3.36
N PRO A 129 -8.90 -1.62 3.87
CA PRO A 129 -7.45 -1.84 4.00
C PRO A 129 -6.72 -1.79 2.65
N TYR A 130 -7.35 -2.31 1.58
CA TYR A 130 -6.81 -2.23 0.22
C TYR A 130 -6.61 -0.78 -0.23
N ILE A 131 -7.65 0.04 -0.14
CA ILE A 131 -7.60 1.45 -0.55
C ILE A 131 -6.50 2.19 0.21
N HIS A 132 -6.39 1.98 1.53
CA HIS A 132 -5.33 2.60 2.32
C HIS A 132 -3.94 2.16 1.87
N LEU A 133 -3.73 0.86 1.61
CA LEU A 133 -2.44 0.35 1.14
C LEU A 133 -2.04 0.92 -0.22
N THR A 134 -2.97 0.97 -1.18
CA THR A 134 -2.71 1.54 -2.50
C THR A 134 -2.37 3.03 -2.40
N LYS A 135 -3.12 3.80 -1.60
CA LYS A 135 -2.80 5.21 -1.36
C LYS A 135 -1.45 5.39 -0.67
N MET A 136 -1.09 4.53 0.29
CA MET A 136 0.22 4.58 0.93
C MET A 136 1.35 4.32 -0.08
N LEU A 137 1.18 3.39 -1.03
CA LEU A 137 2.16 3.15 -2.09
C LEU A 137 2.36 4.39 -2.97
N ASP A 138 1.27 5.03 -3.42
CA ASP A 138 1.32 6.27 -4.21
C ASP A 138 2.00 7.40 -3.42
N ALA A 139 1.58 7.61 -2.16
CA ALA A 139 2.16 8.63 -1.29
C ALA A 139 3.65 8.41 -1.01
N ALA A 140 4.05 7.15 -0.83
CA ALA A 140 5.44 6.78 -0.64
C ALA A 140 6.28 7.14 -1.87
N HIS A 141 5.78 6.84 -3.07
CA HIS A 141 6.46 7.16 -4.31
C HIS A 141 6.68 8.67 -4.47
N ILE A 142 5.65 9.48 -4.24
CA ILE A 142 5.74 10.95 -4.27
C ILE A 142 6.79 11.47 -3.28
N ILE A 143 6.86 10.91 -2.06
CA ILE A 143 7.88 11.29 -1.07
C ILE A 143 9.29 11.05 -1.62
N LEU A 144 9.50 9.96 -2.36
CA LEU A 144 10.80 9.62 -2.94
C LEU A 144 11.14 10.51 -4.13
N GLU A 145 10.19 10.71 -5.05
CA GLU A 145 10.38 11.60 -6.20
C GLU A 145 10.73 13.02 -5.75
N ARG A 146 10.01 13.57 -4.76
CA ARG A 146 10.27 14.91 -4.21
C ARG A 146 11.60 15.01 -3.47
N LYS A 147 12.11 13.90 -2.90
CA LYS A 147 13.46 13.87 -2.30
C LYS A 147 14.55 13.85 -3.36
N GLY A 148 14.35 13.13 -4.47
CA GLY A 148 15.33 13.02 -5.56
C GLY A 148 15.46 14.28 -6.42
N LYS A 149 14.46 15.18 -6.39
CA LYS A 149 14.48 16.49 -7.05
C LYS A 149 15.22 17.60 -6.26
N LYS A 150 15.67 17.32 -5.04
CA LYS A 150 16.46 18.24 -4.20
C LYS A 150 17.94 17.92 -4.30
#